data_AF-A0A833HMF0-F1
#
_entry.id   AF-A0A833HMF0-F1
#
_cell.length_a   1.000
_cell.length_b   1.000
_cell.length_c   1.000
_cell.angle_alpha   90.00
_cell.angle_beta   90.00
_cell.angle_gamma   90.00
#
_symmetry.space_group_name_H-M   'P 1'
#
loop_
_entity.id
_entity.type
_entity.pdbx_description
1 polymer ?
#
loop_
_entity_poly.entity_id
_entity_poly.type
_entity_poly.pdbx_seq_one_letter_code
_entity_poly.pdbx_strand_id
1 'polypeptide(L)' 'MPKKLFYELDEEKRERITNVVLREFAQHSYNESSTNRIVKNAGIGKGSLFKYFQNKQDMYFLYWTIL' A
#
# COMPACT_ATOMS: atom_id res chain seq x y z
N MET A 1 2.02 -9.99 2.73
CA MET A 1 3.23 -9.38 2.13
C MET A 1 2.94 -8.92 0.70
N PRO A 2 3.67 -7.93 0.16
CA PRO A 2 3.51 -7.51 -1.24
C PRO A 2 3.77 -8.68 -2.22
N LYS A 3 3.03 -8.72 -3.31
CA LYS A 3 3.22 -9.70 -4.40
C LYS A 3 4.48 -9.36 -5.20
N LYS A 4 5.04 -10.34 -5.93
CA LYS A 4 6.22 -10.17 -6.78
C LYS A 4 6.14 -8.93 -7.69
N LEU A 5 4.98 -8.72 -8.31
CA LEU A 5 4.72 -7.60 -9.22
C LEU A 5 4.93 -6.22 -8.58
N PHE A 6 4.76 -6.10 -7.26
CA PHE A 6 5.02 -4.84 -6.55
C PHE A 6 6.50 -4.44 -6.60
N TYR A 7 7.40 -5.42 -6.51
CA TYR A 7 8.85 -5.20 -6.53
C TYR A 7 9.38 -4.96 -7.94
N GLU A 8 8.64 -5.39 -8.97
CA GLU A 8 8.96 -5.18 -10.39
C GLU A 8 8.49 -3.80 -10.92
N LEU A 9 7.82 -2.99 -10.08
CA LEU A 9 7.47 -1.62 -10.42
C LEU A 9 8.72 -0.75 -10.58
N ASP A 10 8.59 0.29 -11.41
CA ASP A 10 9.55 1.40 -11.40
C ASP A 10 9.68 1.97 -9.98
N GLU A 11 10.89 2.43 -9.66
CA GLU A 11 11.27 2.83 -8.32
C GLU A 11 10.37 3.95 -7.78
N GLU A 12 10.15 5.00 -8.58
CA GLU A 12 9.31 6.15 -8.21
C GLU A 12 7.89 5.71 -7.83
N LYS A 13 7.27 4.85 -8.64
CA LYS A 13 5.92 4.36 -8.36
C LYS A 13 5.88 3.46 -7.13
N ARG A 14 6.88 2.58 -6.96
CA ARG A 14 6.98 1.70 -5.79
C ARG A 14 7.14 2.52 -4.52
N GLU A 15 8.01 3.52 -4.52
CA GLU A 15 8.21 4.44 -3.40
C GLU A 15 6.96 5.23 -3.08
N ARG A 16 6.30 5.81 -4.09
CA ARG A 16 5.04 6.56 -3.90
C ARG A 16 3.98 5.69 -3.23
N ILE A 17 3.77 4.46 -3.71
CA ILE A 17 2.78 3.54 -3.11
C ILE A 17 3.19 3.18 -1.68
N THR A 18 4.48 2.89 -1.45
CA THR A 18 5.02 2.58 -0.12
C THR A 18 4.75 3.72 0.85
N ASN A 19 5.13 4.95 0.50
CA ASN A 19 4.95 6.14 1.32
C ASN A 19 3.48 6.39 1.67
N VAL A 20 2.56 6.16 0.73
CA VAL A 20 1.12 6.31 0.98
C VAL A 20 0.59 5.22 1.91
N VAL A 21 1.01 3.98 1.74
CA VAL A 21 0.66 2.88 2.65
C VAL A 21 1.18 3.17 4.06
N LEU A 22 2.45 3.58 4.19
CA LEU A 22 3.05 3.92 5.48
C LEU A 22 2.29 5.06 6.17
N ARG A 23 1.99 6.13 5.44
CA ARG A 23 1.25 7.27 5.98
C ARG A 23 -0.15 6.89 6.45
N GLU A 24 -0.86 6.06 5.69
CA GLU A 24 -2.21 5.61 6.05
C GLU A 24 -2.22 4.85 7.38
N PHE A 25 -1.28 3.92 7.58
CA PHE A 25 -1.22 3.12 8.81
C PHE A 25 -0.51 3.81 9.98
N ALA A 26 0.27 4.87 9.71
CA ALA A 26 0.77 5.76 10.76
C ALA A 26 -0.32 6.68 11.33
N GLN A 27 -1.33 7.03 10.53
CA GLN A 27 -2.38 7.98 10.90
C GLN A 27 -3.68 7.33 11.35
N HIS A 28 -3.91 6.07 10.96
CA HIS A 28 -5.14 5.35 11.23
C HIS A 28 -4.84 3.95 11.76
N SER A 29 -5.65 3.50 12.72
CA SER A 29 -5.59 2.10 13.14
C SER A 29 -5.88 1.15 11.97
N TYR A 30 -5.53 -0.13 12.12
CA TYR A 30 -5.82 -1.12 11.08
C TYR A 30 -7.29 -1.13 10.69
N ASN A 31 -8.22 -0.99 11.64
CA ASN A 31 -9.66 -0.98 11.35
C ASN A 31 -10.10 0.29 10.62
N GLU A 32 -9.57 1.45 11.00
CA GLU A 32 -9.94 2.75 10.42
C GLU A 32 -9.26 3.03 9.08
N SER A 33 -8.16 2.33 8.77
CA SER A 33 -7.44 2.47 7.50
C SER A 33 -8.32 2.10 6.28
N SER A 34 -8.13 2.84 5.18
CA SER A 34 -8.98 2.76 4.00
C SER A 34 -8.18 2.53 2.72
N THR A 35 -8.47 1.43 2.03
CA THR A 35 -7.91 1.16 0.70
C THR A 35 -8.35 2.20 -0.33
N ASN A 36 -9.49 2.86 -0.14
CA ASN A 36 -9.94 3.95 -1.01
C ASN A 36 -9.08 5.22 -0.83
N ARG A 37 -8.65 5.54 0.40
CA ARG A 37 -7.70 6.64 0.64
C ARG A 37 -6.32 6.32 0.07
N ILE A 38 -5.84 5.09 0.27
CA ILE A 38 -4.56 4.63 -0.29
C ILE A 38 -4.55 4.81 -1.81
N VAL A 39 -5.56 4.32 -2.54
CA VAL A 39 -5.56 4.42 -4.01
C VAL A 39 -5.67 5.86 -4.50
N LYS A 40 -6.47 6.69 -3.81
CA LYS A 40 -6.60 8.13 -4.11
C LYS A 40 -5.26 8.84 -3.93
N ASN A 41 -4.60 8.63 -2.80
CA ASN A 41 -3.36 9.31 -2.45
C ASN A 41 -2.15 8.77 -3.24
N ALA A 42 -2.16 7.50 -3.63
CA ALA A 42 -1.13 6.89 -4.46
C ALA A 42 -1.32 7.16 -5.97
N GLY A 43 -2.47 7.72 -6.38
CA GLY A 43 -2.76 7.99 -7.78
C GLY A 43 -2.87 6.71 -8.62
N ILE A 44 -3.42 5.64 -8.06
CA ILE A 44 -3.60 4.34 -8.74
C ILE A 44 -5.08 3.91 -8.71
N GLY A 45 -5.46 3.01 -9.62
CA GLY A 45 -6.77 2.36 -9.57
C GLY A 45 -6.84 1.25 -8.52
N LYS A 46 -8.05 0.96 -8.03
CA LYS A 46 -8.31 -0.12 -7.06
C LYS A 46 -7.88 -1.49 -7.57
N GLY A 47 -8.10 -1.76 -8.85
CA GLY A 47 -7.61 -2.99 -9.50
C GLY A 47 -6.09 -3.11 -9.45
N SER A 48 -5.34 -2.02 -9.66
CA SER A 48 -3.88 -2.02 -9.56
C SER A 48 -3.40 -2.33 -8.15
N LEU A 49 -4.05 -1.74 -7.13
CA LEU A 49 -3.70 -2.04 -5.74
C LEU A 49 -3.78 -3.54 -5.43
N PHE A 50 -4.86 -4.21 -5.85
CA PHE A 50 -5.05 -5.64 -5.61
C PHE A 50 -4.20 -6.56 -6.52
N LYS A 51 -3.60 -6.01 -7.59
CA LYS A 51 -2.51 -6.68 -8.32
C LYS A 51 -1.20 -6.69 -7.52
N TYR A 52 -0.96 -5.70 -6.67
CA TYR A 52 0.26 -5.57 -5.86
C TYR A 52 0.14 -6.19 -4.47
N PHE A 53 -1.05 -6.16 -3.88
CA PHE A 53 -1.34 -6.69 -2.54
C PHE A 53 -2.55 -7.62 -2.62
N GLN A 54 -2.58 -8.73 -1.88
CA GLN A 54 -3.76 -9.60 -1.86
C GLN A 54 -4.92 -8.94 -1.10
N ASN A 55 -4.61 -8.26 0.00
CA ASN A 55 -5.61 -7.65 0.89
C ASN A 55 -4.99 -6.49 1.70
N LYS A 56 -5.80 -5.87 2.57
CA LYS A 56 -5.36 -4.77 3.46
C LYS A 56 -4.31 -5.23 4.48
N GLN A 57 -4.36 -6.49 4.91
CA GLN A 57 -3.43 -7.07 5.86
C GLN A 57 -2.00 -7.13 5.28
N ASP A 58 -1.85 -7.40 3.98
CA ASP A 58 -0.53 -7.35 3.33
C ASP A 58 0.11 -5.96 3.38
N MET A 59 -0.71 -4.92 3.22
CA MET A 59 -0.26 -3.52 3.30
C MET A 59 0.11 -3.16 4.73
N TYR A 60 -0.65 -3.66 5.71
CA TYR A 60 -0.33 -3.49 7.13
C TYR A 60 0.96 -4.20 7.54
N PHE A 61 1.22 -5.40 7.00
CA PHE A 61 2.49 -6.09 7.22
C PHE A 61 3.67 -5.36 6.58
N LEU A 62 3.49 -4.75 5.40
CA LEU A 62 4.51 -3.88 4.82
C LEU A 62 4.84 -2.72 5.77
N TYR A 63 3.83 -2.07 6.35
CA TYR A 63 4.01 -1.02 7.35
C TYR A 63 4.77 -1.51 8.59
N TRP A 64 4.35 -2.64 9.16
CA TRP A 64 5.00 -3.24 10.32
C TRP A 64 6.45 -3.66 10.06
N THR A 65 6.81 -4.00 8.83
CA THR A 65 8.17 -4.44 8.47
C THR A 65 9.15 -3.27 8.33
N ILE A 66 8.63 -2.06 8.07
CA ILE A 66 9.44 -0.85 7.84
C ILE A 66 9.63 -0.03 9.13
N LEU A 67 8.78 -0.26 10.14
CA LEU A 67 8.97 0.25 11.51
C LEU A 67 9.97 -0.63 12.28
#